data_AF-A0A7V5C5S3-F1
#
_entry.id   AF-A0A7V5C5S3-F1
#
_cell.length_a   1.000
_cell.length_b   1.000
_cell.length_c   1.000
_cell.angle_alpha   90.00
_cell.angle_beta   90.00
_cell.angle_gamma   90.00
#
_symmetry.space_group_name_H-M   'P 1'
#
loop_
_entity.id
_entity.type
_entity.pdbx_description
1 polymer ?
#
loop_
_entity_poly.entity_id
_entity_poly.type
_entity_poly.pdbx_seq_one_letter_code
_entity_poly.pdbx_strand_id
1 'polypeptide(L)' 'LRNALEVSEAIVLATMKRKESRGSHNRDDYPRINPNMAKSITINEFRPNFFKIDFKEKGILAQIREYILNL' A
#
# COMPACT_ATOMS: atom_id res chain seq x y z
N LEU A 1 7.85 -21.91 1.95
CA LEU A 1 6.86 -21.34 2.90
C LEU A 1 7.10 -19.85 3.20
N ARG A 2 8.34 -19.41 3.44
CA ARG A 2 8.67 -18.01 3.78
C ARG A 2 7.98 -16.96 2.91
N ASN A 3 8.13 -17.03 1.59
CA ASN A 3 7.53 -16.04 0.67
C ASN A 3 6.00 -15.95 0.80
N ALA A 4 5.32 -17.07 1.02
CA ALA A 4 3.87 -17.07 1.19
C ALA A 4 3.44 -16.38 2.50
N LEU A 5 4.25 -16.53 3.57
CA LEU A 5 4.02 -15.83 4.83
C LEU A 5 4.25 -14.33 4.69
N GLU A 6 5.34 -13.92 4.06
CA GLU A 6 5.67 -12.50 3.82
C GLU A 6 4.58 -11.82 2.97
N VAL A 7 4.09 -12.50 1.92
CA VAL A 7 2.97 -11.99 1.10
C VAL A 7 1.68 -11.92 1.90
N SER A 8 1.38 -12.92 2.72
CA SER A 8 0.16 -12.92 3.56
C SER A 8 0.18 -11.78 4.57
N GLU A 9 1.33 -11.55 5.22
CA GLU A 9 1.52 -10.44 6.16
C GLU A 9 1.36 -9.09 5.46
N ALA A 10 1.98 -8.91 4.28
CA ALA A 10 1.80 -7.71 3.48
C ALA A 10 0.32 -7.44 3.14
N ILE A 11 -0.45 -8.47 2.77
CA ILE A 11 -1.89 -8.33 2.48
C ILE A 11 -2.67 -7.87 3.71
N VAL A 12 -2.40 -8.48 4.88
CA VAL A 12 -3.06 -8.12 6.15
C VAL A 12 -2.73 -6.67 6.52
N LEU A 13 -1.46 -6.30 6.44
CA LEU A 13 -0.98 -4.95 6.72
C LEU A 13 -1.61 -3.89 5.79
N ALA A 14 -1.73 -4.17 4.49
CA ALA A 14 -2.42 -3.31 3.54
C ALA A 14 -3.90 -3.13 3.89
N THR A 15 -4.56 -4.24 4.26
CA THR A 15 -5.98 -4.29 4.64
C THR A 15 -6.24 -3.47 5.90
N MET A 16 -5.37 -3.56 6.91
CA MET A 16 -5.48 -2.77 8.14
C MET A 16 -5.31 -1.26 7.89
N LYS A 17 -4.37 -0.88 7.01
CA LYS A 17 -4.10 0.52 6.66
C LYS A 17 -5.27 1.15 5.88
N ARG A 18 -5.94 0.39 5.00
CA ARG A 18 -7.08 0.86 4.22
C ARG A 18 -8.35 0.90 5.08
N LYS A 19 -8.84 2.11 5.36
CA LYS A 19 -10.07 2.36 6.13
C LYS A 19 -11.18 2.85 5.20
N GLU A 20 -11.52 2.03 4.22
CA GLU A 20 -12.64 2.22 3.28
C GLU A 20 -13.07 0.85 2.74
N SER A 21 -14.24 0.79 2.12
CA SER A 21 -14.66 -0.35 1.29
C SER A 21 -14.59 0.06 -0.18
N ARG A 22 -13.85 -0.68 -1.01
CA ARG A 22 -13.65 -0.40 -2.43
C ARG A 22 -13.33 -1.69 -3.21
N GLY A 23 -14.15 -2.01 -4.20
CA GLY A 23 -13.95 -3.18 -5.06
C GLY A 23 -14.12 -4.48 -4.27
N SER A 24 -13.08 -5.32 -4.25
CA SER A 24 -13.06 -6.59 -3.50
C SER A 24 -12.70 -6.45 -2.03
N HIS A 25 -12.21 -5.28 -1.60
CA HIS A 25 -11.91 -4.99 -0.19
C HIS A 25 -13.15 -4.37 0.47
N ASN A 26 -13.82 -5.13 1.32
CA ASN A 26 -15.04 -4.71 2.03
C ASN A 26 -14.84 -4.82 3.54
N ARG A 27 -15.34 -3.81 4.26
CA ARG A 27 -15.17 -3.64 5.71
C ARG A 27 -16.46 -3.10 6.33
N ASP A 28 -17.03 -3.83 7.29
CA ASP A 28 -18.24 -3.41 7.99
C ASP A 28 -18.02 -2.15 8.84
N ASP A 29 -16.81 -1.96 9.37
CA ASP A 29 -16.41 -0.78 10.15
C ASP A 29 -16.07 0.45 9.29
N TYR A 30 -15.88 0.26 7.98
CA TYR A 30 -15.68 1.33 6.99
C TYR A 30 -16.43 1.02 5.69
N PRO A 31 -17.78 1.05 5.68
CA PRO A 31 -18.59 0.51 4.59
C PRO A 31 -18.61 1.37 3.32
N ARG A 32 -18.11 2.60 3.39
CA ARG A 32 -18.14 3.57 2.27
C ARG A 32 -16.76 3.75 1.64
N ILE A 33 -16.76 4.11 0.37
CA ILE A 33 -15.57 4.56 -0.35
C ILE A 33 -15.09 5.90 0.25
N ASN A 34 -13.78 6.06 0.42
CA ASN A 34 -13.14 7.28 0.89
C ASN A 34 -12.28 7.91 -0.23
N PRO A 35 -12.65 9.09 -0.77
CA PRO A 35 -11.87 9.75 -1.83
C PRO A 35 -10.40 10.02 -1.45
N ASN A 36 -10.11 10.29 -0.17
CA ASN A 36 -8.74 10.53 0.30
C ASN A 36 -7.85 9.27 0.22
N MET A 37 -8.45 8.09 0.16
CA MET A 37 -7.79 6.80 0.03
C MET A 37 -7.75 6.28 -1.41
N ALA A 38 -8.10 7.10 -2.40
CA ALA A 38 -7.97 6.80 -3.83
C ALA A 38 -6.49 6.79 -4.31
N LYS A 39 -5.66 5.99 -3.62
CA LYS A 39 -4.23 5.82 -3.82
C LYS A 39 -3.87 4.34 -3.68
N SER A 40 -2.82 3.91 -4.39
CA SER A 40 -2.26 2.58 -4.22
C SER A 40 -1.53 2.47 -2.88
N ILE A 41 -1.66 1.34 -2.20
CA ILE A 41 -0.83 1.03 -1.02
C ILE A 41 0.42 0.33 -1.53
N THR A 42 1.58 0.74 -1.03
CA THR A 42 2.89 0.16 -1.32
C THR A 42 3.47 -0.42 -0.04
N ILE A 43 4.02 -1.61 -0.15
CA ILE A 43 4.68 -2.31 0.95
C ILE A 43 6.11 -2.59 0.52
N ASN A 44 7.06 -2.14 1.33
CA ASN A 44 8.48 -2.38 1.12
C ASN A 44 9.06 -3.09 2.33
N GLU A 45 9.65 -4.25 2.12
CA GLU A 45 10.49 -4.89 3.13
C GLU A 45 11.86 -4.19 3.13
N PHE A 46 12.21 -3.53 4.24
CA PHE A 46 13.50 -2.84 4.36
C PHE A 46 14.51 -3.64 5.20
N ARG A 47 14.02 -4.63 5.96
CA ARG A 47 14.79 -5.67 6.66
C ARG A 47 13.95 -6.95 6.71
N PRO A 48 14.57 -8.15 6.86
CA PRO A 48 13.82 -9.40 6.98
C PRO A 48 12.71 -9.32 8.03
N ASN A 49 11.45 -9.53 7.62
CA ASN A 49 10.23 -9.44 8.45
C ASN A 49 9.89 -8.03 8.95
N PHE A 50 10.47 -6.97 8.39
CA PHE A 50 10.11 -5.59 8.71
C PHE A 50 9.57 -4.87 7.47
N PHE A 51 8.27 -4.62 7.48
CA PHE A 51 7.54 -4.01 6.39
C PHE A 51 7.26 -2.53 6.66
N LYS A 52 7.56 -1.68 5.68
CA LYS A 52 7.12 -0.28 5.63
C LYS A 52 5.90 -0.19 4.72
N ILE A 53 4.82 0.38 5.23
CA ILE A 53 3.53 0.52 4.51
C ILE A 53 3.26 2.01 4.30
N ASP A 54 3.19 2.40 3.03
CA ASP A 54 2.93 3.77 2.62
C ASP A 54 1.84 3.82 1.53
N PHE A 55 1.27 4.99 1.28
CA PHE A 55 0.50 5.22 0.06
C PHE A 55 1.46 5.68 -1.03
N LYS A 56 1.32 5.17 -2.26
CA LYS A 56 2.11 5.63 -3.39
C LYS A 56 1.85 7.12 -3.60
N GLU A 57 2.87 7.93 -3.35
CA GLU A 57 2.84 9.35 -3.66
C GLU A 57 2.88 9.52 -5.18
N LYS A 58 1.81 10.11 -5.73
CA LYS A 58 1.81 10.63 -7.12
C LYS A 58 2.17 12.12 -7.13
N GLY A 59 3.13 12.53 -6.29
CA GLY A 59 3.58 13.93 -6.22
C GLY A 59 4.56 14.26 -7.34
N ILE A 60 4.67 15.55 -7.69
CA ILE A 60 5.63 16.07 -8.68
C ILE A 60 7.07 15.62 -8.34
N LEU A 61 7.44 15.60 -7.06
CA LEU A 61 8.73 15.12 -6.58
C LEU A 61 9.01 13.65 -6.92
N ALA A 62 8.00 12.79 -6.86
CA ALA A 62 8.13 11.38 -7.22
C ALA A 62 8.36 11.22 -8.74
N GLN A 63 7.68 12.04 -9.55
CA GLN A 63 7.86 12.06 -11.01
C GLN A 63 9.25 12.57 -11.40
N ILE A 64 9.74 13.64 -10.77
CA ILE A 64 11.09 14.16 -10.99
C ILE A 64 12.15 13.11 -10.59
N ARG A 65 11.97 12.44 -9.44
CA ARG A 65 12.88 11.36 -9.02
C ARG A 65 12.91 10.22 -10.02
N GLU A 66 11.76 9.75 -10.51
CA GLU A 66 11.70 8.69 -11.53
C GLU A 66 12.37 9.14 -12.84
N TYR A 67 12.24 10.40 -13.23
CA TYR A 67 12.92 10.94 -14.40
C TYR A 67 14.45 10.94 -14.25
N ILE A 68 14.98 11.40 -13.11
CA ILE A 68 16.42 11.44 -12.84
C ILE A 68 17.04 10.04 -12.77
N LEU A 69 16.32 9.06 -12.19
CA LEU A 69 16.84 7.68 -12.06
C LEU A 69 16.83 6.88 -13.36
N ASN A 70 16.06 7.29 -14.37
CA ASN A 70 15.96 6.66 -15.68
C ASN A 70 16.73 7.41 -16.79
N LEU A 71 17.53 8.41 -16.40
CA LEU A 71 18.42 9.18 -17.27
C LEU A 71 19.83 8.57 -17.26
#